data_AF-A0AAU5ZAY9-F1
#
_entry.id   AF-A0AAU5ZAY9-F1
#
_cell.length_a   1.000
_cell.length_b   1.000
_cell.length_c   1.000
_cell.angle_alpha   90.00
_cell.angle_beta   90.00
_cell.angle_gamma   90.00
#
_symmetry.space_group_name_H-M   'P 1'
#
loop_
_entity.id
_entity.type
_entity.pdbx_description
1 polymer ?
#
loop_
_entity_poly.entity_id
_entity_poly.type
_entity_poly.pdbx_seq_one_letter_code
_entity_poly.pdbx_strand_id
1 'polypeptide(L)'
;MTLVNEPEAHPARRRGLRALLRRRSVRLAALGWVACNGLALAVAGDTLPFDWPNAAARTPLGRVVDANLVLVEVLLLTALTYWVSRKRAVPDLASRAPRRAVAARETLFLLLYAAGALGLGFALARLLGWHPFGLHLAGSIYGTHEHVSPAEAITWAGFNLVIYAVVPLLYFRRRYSAEALNLRSGNRRADTLLIGVILGVESLVQIAALEPEIFDLTARQILLGAPLTFTLYLAGAVLPAMVFIYAILVPRFLLLTGSTAATVILGGLTYTALHVWDAWTIFDSPGNAALSVVFLILTYFAPGMFKTVLTVRTGNAWVHVWAYHAFAPHTLADTPHLVHVFHIR
;
A
#
# COMPACT_ATOMS: atom_id res chain seq x y z
N MET A 1 -20.47 -44.16 22.80
CA MET A 1 -19.17 -43.63 23.25
C MET A 1 -18.58 -42.84 22.08
N THR A 2 -19.01 -41.58 21.96
CA THR A 2 -18.69 -40.68 20.85
C THR A 2 -17.50 -39.82 21.26
N LEU A 3 -16.36 -39.99 20.57
CA LEU A 3 -15.17 -39.18 20.75
C LEU A 3 -15.45 -37.75 20.30
N VAL A 4 -15.60 -36.86 21.28
CA VAL A 4 -15.59 -35.42 21.09
C VAL A 4 -14.16 -35.04 20.73
N ASN A 5 -13.94 -34.66 19.46
CA ASN A 5 -12.72 -33.95 19.08
C ASN A 5 -12.83 -32.53 19.65
N GLU A 6 -12.20 -32.30 20.80
CA GLU A 6 -11.93 -30.94 21.26
C GLU A 6 -11.00 -30.25 20.25
N PRO A 7 -11.28 -29.00 19.83
CA PRO A 7 -10.31 -28.23 19.10
C PRO A 7 -9.20 -27.81 20.08
N GLU A 8 -8.03 -28.44 19.96
CA GLU A 8 -6.80 -28.00 20.63
C GLU A 8 -6.63 -26.48 20.42
N ALA A 9 -6.85 -25.73 21.50
CA ALA A 9 -6.39 -24.36 21.62
C ALA A 9 -4.85 -24.39 21.62
N HIS A 10 -4.23 -24.16 20.47
CA HIS A 10 -2.78 -24.02 20.41
C HIS A 10 -2.34 -22.65 20.95
N PRO A 11 -1.59 -22.59 22.07
CA PRO A 11 -0.86 -21.38 22.42
C PRO A 11 0.30 -21.27 21.41
N ALA A 12 0.25 -20.27 20.53
CA ALA A 12 1.31 -20.04 19.55
C ALA A 12 2.62 -19.64 20.28
N ARG A 13 3.44 -20.65 20.61
CA ARG A 13 4.84 -20.53 21.06
C ARG A 13 5.60 -19.59 20.12
N ARG A 14 6.37 -18.68 20.71
CA ARG A 14 7.35 -17.78 20.07
C ARG A 14 8.19 -18.53 19.02
N ARG A 15 7.79 -18.53 17.75
CA ARG A 15 8.62 -19.01 16.64
C ARG A 15 9.61 -17.89 16.32
N GLY A 16 10.86 -18.03 16.78
CA GLY A 16 11.91 -17.01 16.64
C GLY A 16 12.28 -16.70 15.18
N LEU A 17 13.09 -15.66 14.98
CA LEU A 17 13.53 -15.15 13.67
C LEU A 17 14.01 -16.25 12.71
N ARG A 18 14.77 -17.23 13.21
CA ARG A 18 15.24 -18.38 12.42
C ARG A 18 14.10 -19.18 11.78
N ALA A 19 12.99 -19.37 12.50
CA ALA A 19 11.83 -20.08 11.97
C ALA A 19 11.08 -19.26 10.90
N LEU A 20 11.04 -17.93 11.04
CA LEU A 20 10.49 -17.04 10.02
C LEU A 20 11.33 -17.11 8.73
N LEU A 21 12.65 -16.98 8.84
CA LEU A 21 13.59 -17.03 7.71
C LEU A 21 13.60 -18.38 6.97
N ARG A 22 13.22 -19.48 7.64
CA ARG A 22 13.08 -20.79 7.01
C ARG A 22 11.80 -20.95 6.18
N ARG A 23 10.79 -20.07 6.36
CA ARG A 23 9.54 -20.14 5.58
C ARG A 23 9.83 -19.93 4.10
N ARG A 24 9.27 -20.80 3.25
CA ARG A 24 9.46 -20.74 1.79
C ARG A 24 9.02 -19.39 1.23
N SER A 25 7.89 -18.84 1.69
CA SER A 25 7.40 -17.54 1.23
C SER A 25 8.38 -16.41 1.52
N VAL A 26 8.98 -16.38 2.71
CA VAL A 26 9.97 -15.36 3.11
C VAL A 26 11.23 -15.46 2.27
N ARG A 27 11.74 -16.68 2.05
CA ARG A 27 12.90 -16.91 1.17
C ARG A 27 12.62 -16.48 -0.26
N LEU A 28 11.46 -16.82 -0.81
CA LEU A 28 11.08 -16.42 -2.16
C LEU A 28 10.92 -14.91 -2.28
N ALA A 29 10.34 -14.23 -1.29
CA ALA A 29 10.24 -12.77 -1.28
C ALA A 29 11.63 -12.11 -1.19
N ALA A 30 12.52 -12.63 -0.34
CA ALA A 30 13.89 -12.14 -0.24
C ALA A 30 14.68 -12.35 -1.53
N LEU A 31 14.57 -13.54 -2.15
CA LEU A 31 15.18 -13.83 -3.44
C LEU A 31 14.61 -12.92 -4.55
N GLY A 32 13.29 -12.70 -4.56
CA GLY A 32 12.65 -11.79 -5.50
C GLY A 32 13.12 -10.36 -5.34
N TRP A 33 13.27 -9.88 -4.10
CA TRP A 33 13.83 -8.55 -3.83
C TRP A 33 15.27 -8.44 -4.34
N VAL A 34 16.14 -9.38 -3.98
CA VAL A 34 17.54 -9.42 -4.46
C VAL A 34 17.60 -9.49 -5.99
N ALA A 35 16.73 -10.28 -6.62
CA ALA A 35 16.64 -10.36 -8.07
C ALA A 35 16.20 -9.03 -8.70
N CYS A 36 15.25 -8.30 -8.10
CA CYS A 36 14.86 -6.96 -8.55
C CYS A 36 16.02 -5.97 -8.48
N ASN A 37 16.82 -6.02 -7.40
CA ASN A 37 18.01 -5.19 -7.27
C ASN A 37 19.04 -5.50 -8.36
N GLY A 38 19.36 -6.79 -8.56
CA GLY A 38 20.29 -7.22 -9.59
C GLY A 38 19.81 -6.86 -10.99
N LEU A 39 18.52 -7.06 -11.28
CA LEU A 39 17.93 -6.74 -12.57
C LEU A 39 17.89 -5.23 -12.82
N ALA A 40 17.57 -4.41 -11.82
CA ALA A 40 17.65 -2.95 -11.93
C ALA A 40 19.04 -2.52 -12.40
N LEU A 41 20.10 -3.03 -11.75
CA LEU A 41 21.47 -2.66 -12.08
C LEU A 41 21.99 -3.26 -13.38
N ALA A 42 21.48 -4.43 -13.78
CA ALA A 42 21.88 -5.09 -15.02
C ALA A 42 21.22 -4.50 -16.28
N VAL A 43 20.01 -3.95 -16.13
CA VAL A 43 19.22 -3.40 -17.24
C VAL A 43 19.33 -1.89 -17.31
N ALA A 44 19.48 -1.20 -16.17
CA ALA A 44 19.70 0.23 -16.19
C ALA A 44 21.04 0.53 -16.87
N GLY A 45 21.03 1.49 -17.81
CA GLY A 45 22.24 2.11 -18.33
C GLY A 45 22.77 3.15 -17.34
N ASP A 46 23.33 4.24 -17.86
CA ASP A 46 23.78 5.37 -17.03
C ASP A 46 22.62 6.11 -16.34
N THR A 47 21.42 6.00 -16.90
CA THR A 47 20.18 6.61 -16.41
C THR A 47 19.03 5.62 -16.45
N LEU A 48 18.00 5.86 -15.62
CA LEU A 48 16.73 5.16 -15.71
C LEU A 48 15.84 5.82 -16.78
N PRO A 49 14.93 5.07 -17.43
CA PRO A 49 14.05 5.64 -18.46
C PRO A 49 12.93 6.53 -17.90
N PHE A 50 12.78 6.61 -16.57
CA PHE A 50 11.66 7.29 -15.94
C PHE A 50 11.89 8.79 -15.81
N ASP A 51 10.87 9.58 -16.12
CA ASP A 51 10.85 11.02 -15.84
C ASP A 51 10.47 11.26 -14.37
N TRP A 52 11.48 11.38 -13.51
CA TRP A 52 11.32 11.61 -12.07
C TRP A 52 11.96 12.93 -11.65
N PRO A 53 11.28 14.08 -11.84
CA PRO A 53 11.83 15.40 -11.53
C PRO A 53 12.42 15.50 -10.12
N ASN A 54 11.69 15.00 -9.11
CA ASN A 54 12.08 15.12 -7.71
C ASN A 54 13.28 14.25 -7.33
N ALA A 55 13.78 13.42 -8.25
CA ALA A 55 15.10 12.83 -8.07
C ALA A 55 15.81 12.54 -9.40
N ALA A 56 15.77 13.54 -10.28
CA ALA A 56 16.48 13.54 -11.56
C ALA A 56 18.02 13.43 -11.37
N ALA A 57 18.54 13.92 -10.23
CA ALA A 57 19.96 13.85 -9.90
C ALA A 57 20.45 12.47 -9.42
N ARG A 58 19.55 11.49 -9.22
CA ARG A 58 19.90 10.17 -8.66
C ARG A 58 20.29 9.19 -9.76
N THR A 59 21.45 8.58 -9.60
CA THR A 59 21.89 7.46 -10.45
C THR A 59 21.00 6.21 -10.21
N PRO A 60 20.95 5.24 -11.15
CA PRO A 60 20.24 3.98 -10.94
C PRO A 60 20.67 3.26 -9.66
N LEU A 61 21.99 3.24 -9.36
CA LEU A 61 22.51 2.68 -8.11
C LEU A 61 21.96 3.43 -6.89
N GLY A 62 21.94 4.77 -6.93
CA GLY A 62 21.35 5.59 -5.87
C GLY A 62 19.89 5.21 -5.63
N ARG A 63 19.10 5.02 -6.70
CA ARG A 63 17.69 4.61 -6.60
C ARG A 63 17.49 3.23 -5.97
N VAL A 64 18.37 2.29 -6.30
CA VAL A 64 18.37 0.97 -5.67
C VAL A 64 18.74 1.09 -4.18
N VAL A 65 19.73 1.92 -3.82
CA VAL A 65 20.08 2.18 -2.41
C VAL A 65 18.89 2.78 -1.66
N ASP A 66 18.25 3.81 -2.21
CA ASP A 66 17.08 4.47 -1.60
C ASP A 66 15.95 3.45 -1.35
N ALA A 67 15.65 2.59 -2.33
CA ALA A 67 14.64 1.54 -2.15
C ALA A 67 14.98 0.54 -1.03
N ASN A 68 16.25 0.20 -0.85
CA ASN A 68 16.67 -0.65 0.27
C ASN A 68 16.60 0.07 1.61
N LEU A 69 16.89 1.37 1.66
CA LEU A 69 16.72 2.16 2.88
C LEU A 69 15.24 2.20 3.29
N VAL A 70 14.32 2.40 2.33
CA VAL A 70 12.87 2.31 2.57
C VAL A 70 12.47 0.91 3.06
N LEU A 71 13.02 -0.17 2.48
CA LEU A 71 12.77 -1.52 3.01
C LEU A 71 13.25 -1.67 4.45
N VAL A 72 14.44 -1.17 4.78
CA VAL A 72 14.99 -1.22 6.15
C VAL A 72 14.09 -0.45 7.11
N GLU A 73 13.66 0.75 6.76
CA GLU A 73 12.71 1.55 7.53
C GLU A 73 11.42 0.77 7.79
N VAL A 74 10.80 0.21 6.75
CA VAL A 74 9.58 -0.61 6.88
C VAL A 74 9.80 -1.82 7.81
N LEU A 75 10.95 -2.48 7.74
CA LEU A 75 11.28 -3.60 8.63
C LEU A 75 11.45 -3.13 10.09
N LEU A 76 12.04 -1.95 10.32
CA LEU A 76 12.15 -1.34 11.65
C LEU A 76 10.77 -0.96 12.21
N LEU A 77 9.91 -0.33 11.40
CA LEU A 77 8.52 -0.02 11.76
C LEU A 77 7.69 -1.27 12.03
N THR A 78 7.94 -2.34 11.28
CA THR A 78 7.37 -3.67 11.55
C THR A 78 7.82 -4.16 12.92
N ALA A 79 9.12 -4.11 13.23
CA ALA A 79 9.65 -4.52 14.53
C ALA A 79 9.03 -3.68 15.68
N LEU A 80 8.95 -2.36 15.49
CA LEU A 80 8.32 -1.43 16.42
C LEU A 80 6.84 -1.76 16.64
N THR A 81 6.10 -2.04 15.56
CA THR A 81 4.69 -2.48 15.64
C THR A 81 4.55 -3.74 16.49
N TYR A 82 5.41 -4.75 16.27
CA TYR A 82 5.42 -5.96 17.09
C TYR A 82 5.75 -5.66 18.56
N TRP A 83 6.70 -4.76 18.82
CA TRP A 83 7.08 -4.37 20.16
C TRP A 83 5.96 -3.62 20.89
N VAL A 84 5.36 -2.58 20.29
CA VAL A 84 4.25 -1.82 20.88
C VAL A 84 3.04 -2.73 21.12
N SER A 85 2.75 -3.62 20.17
CA SER A 85 1.62 -4.55 20.27
C SER A 85 1.92 -5.86 21.01
N ARG A 86 3.08 -6.01 21.66
CA ARG A 86 3.54 -7.30 22.25
C ARG A 86 2.62 -7.86 23.33
N LYS A 87 1.91 -7.00 24.06
CA LYS A 87 0.97 -7.38 25.13
C LYS A 87 -0.48 -7.49 24.64
N ARG A 88 -0.72 -7.24 23.36
CA ARG A 88 -2.07 -7.25 22.77
C ARG A 88 -2.48 -8.69 22.46
N ALA A 89 -3.75 -9.03 22.75
CA ALA A 89 -4.39 -10.19 22.17
C ALA A 89 -4.43 -10.03 20.64
N VAL A 90 -3.87 -11.01 19.92
CA VAL A 90 -3.85 -10.99 18.46
C VAL A 90 -5.21 -11.48 17.98
N PRO A 91 -5.96 -10.67 17.20
CA PRO A 91 -7.24 -11.12 16.67
C PRO A 91 -7.03 -12.26 15.67
N ASP A 92 -7.93 -13.24 15.72
CA ASP A 92 -7.98 -14.28 14.70
C ASP A 92 -8.67 -13.72 13.46
N LEU A 93 -7.87 -13.21 12.51
CA LEU A 93 -8.40 -12.69 11.25
C LEU A 93 -8.88 -13.80 10.30
N ALA A 94 -8.40 -15.04 10.46
CA ALA A 94 -8.77 -16.11 9.54
C ALA A 94 -10.24 -16.52 9.73
N SER A 95 -10.73 -16.54 10.98
CA SER A 95 -12.14 -16.79 11.29
C SER A 95 -13.10 -15.68 10.85
N ARG A 96 -12.57 -14.51 10.44
CA ARG A 96 -13.37 -13.42 9.86
C ARG A 96 -13.70 -13.63 8.38
N ALA A 97 -13.01 -14.54 7.71
CA ALA A 97 -13.30 -14.93 6.34
C ALA A 97 -14.36 -16.06 6.29
N PRO A 98 -15.14 -16.17 5.20
CA PRO A 98 -16.07 -17.30 5.02
C PRO A 98 -15.33 -18.63 4.91
N ARG A 99 -16.07 -19.74 4.80
CA ARG A 99 -15.49 -21.07 4.54
C ARG A 99 -14.49 -21.03 3.37
N ARG A 100 -13.40 -21.80 3.50
CA ARG A 100 -12.23 -21.78 2.59
C ARG A 100 -12.58 -21.77 1.09
N ALA A 101 -13.53 -22.59 0.64
CA ALA A 101 -13.95 -22.64 -0.76
C ALA A 101 -14.59 -21.32 -1.24
N VAL A 102 -15.43 -20.70 -0.40
CA VAL A 102 -16.04 -19.39 -0.69
C VAL A 102 -14.97 -18.31 -0.67
N ALA A 103 -14.07 -18.33 0.31
CA ALA A 103 -12.96 -17.38 0.39
C ALA A 103 -12.03 -17.43 -0.84
N ALA A 104 -11.74 -18.64 -1.35
CA ALA A 104 -10.95 -18.82 -2.57
C ALA A 104 -11.64 -18.17 -3.78
N ARG A 105 -12.93 -18.47 -3.97
CA ARG A 105 -13.73 -17.91 -5.07
C ARG A 105 -13.84 -16.38 -4.99
N GLU A 106 -14.14 -15.85 -3.81
CA GLU A 106 -14.22 -14.39 -3.60
C GLU A 106 -12.87 -13.71 -3.85
N THR A 107 -11.77 -14.34 -3.40
CA THR A 107 -10.42 -13.82 -3.64
C THR A 107 -10.11 -13.79 -5.14
N LEU A 108 -10.37 -14.88 -5.86
CA LEU A 108 -10.15 -14.93 -7.30
C LEU A 108 -10.97 -13.87 -8.03
N PHE A 109 -12.27 -13.76 -7.73
CA PHE A 109 -13.12 -12.76 -8.38
C PHE A 109 -12.74 -11.33 -8.03
N LEU A 110 -12.27 -11.06 -6.82
CA LEU A 110 -11.72 -9.74 -6.47
C LEU A 110 -10.45 -9.44 -7.27
N LEU A 111 -9.52 -10.39 -7.39
CA LEU A 111 -8.30 -10.18 -8.17
C LEU A 111 -8.62 -9.97 -9.67
N LEU A 112 -9.56 -10.73 -10.24
CA LEU A 112 -10.03 -10.51 -11.61
C LEU A 112 -10.76 -9.17 -11.77
N TYR A 113 -11.57 -8.79 -10.79
CA TYR A 113 -12.22 -7.48 -10.75
C TYR A 113 -11.19 -6.35 -10.72
N ALA A 114 -10.13 -6.46 -9.91
CA ALA A 114 -9.06 -5.48 -9.86
C ALA A 114 -8.31 -5.38 -11.20
N ALA A 115 -7.99 -6.51 -11.83
CA ALA A 115 -7.36 -6.51 -13.15
C ALA A 115 -8.26 -5.84 -14.21
N GLY A 116 -9.57 -6.14 -14.21
CA GLY A 116 -10.53 -5.49 -15.09
C GLY A 116 -10.68 -3.99 -14.81
N ALA A 117 -10.67 -3.59 -13.54
CA ALA A 117 -10.71 -2.20 -13.10
C ALA A 117 -9.45 -1.43 -13.54
N LEU A 118 -8.26 -2.03 -13.44
CA LEU A 118 -7.03 -1.46 -13.98
C LEU A 118 -7.11 -1.27 -15.49
N GLY A 119 -7.64 -2.26 -16.23
CA GLY A 119 -7.85 -2.13 -17.68
C GLY A 119 -8.85 -1.02 -18.04
N LEU A 120 -9.95 -0.91 -17.28
CA LEU A 120 -10.95 0.14 -17.45
C LEU A 120 -10.37 1.53 -17.13
N GLY A 121 -9.64 1.67 -16.03
CA GLY A 121 -8.99 2.93 -15.62
C GLY A 121 -7.98 3.40 -16.65
N PHE A 122 -7.19 2.48 -17.21
CA PHE A 122 -6.30 2.78 -18.34
C PHE A 122 -7.08 3.28 -19.55
N ALA A 123 -8.09 2.54 -20.01
CA ALA A 123 -8.83 2.89 -21.22
C ALA A 123 -9.57 4.22 -21.09
N LEU A 124 -10.27 4.46 -19.97
CA LEU A 124 -11.01 5.69 -19.72
C LEU A 124 -10.09 6.91 -19.67
N ALA A 125 -8.98 6.82 -18.93
CA ALA A 125 -8.03 7.92 -18.86
C ALA A 125 -7.45 8.26 -20.23
N ARG A 126 -7.04 7.24 -21.01
CA ARG A 126 -6.48 7.45 -22.35
C ARG A 126 -7.49 8.04 -23.33
N LEU A 127 -8.77 7.67 -23.24
CA LEU A 127 -9.83 8.28 -24.06
C LEU A 127 -10.05 9.77 -23.75
N LEU A 128 -9.76 10.19 -22.52
CA LEU A 128 -9.87 11.59 -22.09
C LEU A 128 -8.56 12.37 -22.31
N GLY A 129 -7.53 11.74 -22.87
CA GLY A 129 -6.21 12.35 -23.06
C GLY A 129 -5.43 12.54 -21.76
N TRP A 130 -5.74 11.75 -20.73
CA TRP A 130 -5.13 11.81 -19.39
C TRP A 130 -4.16 10.65 -19.13
N HIS A 131 -3.42 10.76 -18.03
CA HIS A 131 -2.54 9.70 -17.57
C HIS A 131 -3.36 8.51 -17.06
N PRO A 132 -2.93 7.26 -17.33
CA PRO A 132 -3.58 6.06 -16.81
C PRO A 132 -3.87 6.14 -15.30
N PHE A 133 -5.06 5.68 -14.91
CA PHE A 133 -5.44 5.66 -13.50
C PHE A 133 -4.79 4.49 -12.76
N GLY A 134 -3.64 4.75 -12.13
CA GLY A 134 -3.06 3.92 -11.08
C GLY A 134 -3.63 4.26 -9.70
N LEU A 135 -3.07 3.63 -8.66
CA LEU A 135 -3.40 3.95 -7.27
C LEU A 135 -2.74 5.27 -6.80
N HIS A 136 -1.84 5.86 -7.60
CA HIS A 136 -1.39 7.24 -7.45
C HIS A 136 -1.88 8.13 -8.59
N LEU A 137 -2.06 9.42 -8.27
CA LEU A 137 -2.22 10.46 -9.26
C LEU A 137 -0.88 10.66 -10.00
N ALA A 138 -0.93 11.00 -11.29
CA ALA A 138 0.27 11.40 -12.02
C ALA A 138 1.02 12.52 -11.28
N GLY A 139 2.33 12.37 -11.13
CA GLY A 139 3.19 13.27 -10.37
C GLY A 139 3.34 12.98 -8.87
N SER A 140 2.57 12.04 -8.30
CA SER A 140 2.74 11.68 -6.88
C SER A 140 4.14 11.12 -6.60
N ILE A 141 4.73 11.48 -5.46
CA ILE A 141 6.03 11.05 -4.94
C ILE A 141 7.24 11.53 -5.75
N TYR A 142 7.20 11.41 -7.09
CA TYR A 142 8.35 11.69 -7.96
C TYR A 142 8.25 13.00 -8.73
N GLY A 143 7.10 13.69 -8.69
CA GLY A 143 6.83 14.84 -9.56
C GLY A 143 6.52 14.42 -11.00
N THR A 144 6.11 15.37 -11.82
CA THR A 144 5.91 15.19 -13.26
C THR A 144 6.13 16.51 -13.99
N HIS A 145 6.71 16.46 -15.19
CA HIS A 145 6.73 17.60 -16.11
C HIS A 145 5.46 17.69 -16.97
N GLU A 146 4.70 16.61 -17.06
CA GLU A 146 3.43 16.56 -17.79
C GLU A 146 2.32 17.31 -17.03
N HIS A 147 1.42 17.95 -17.77
CA HIS A 147 0.32 18.68 -17.17
C HIS A 147 -0.71 17.71 -16.57
N VAL A 148 -1.01 17.89 -15.28
CA VAL A 148 -2.14 17.23 -14.61
C VAL A 148 -3.19 18.28 -14.32
N SER A 149 -4.40 18.09 -14.84
CA SER A 149 -5.50 19.04 -14.65
C SER A 149 -6.30 18.75 -13.37
N PRO A 150 -6.99 19.75 -12.80
CA PRO A 150 -7.94 19.52 -11.71
C PRO A 150 -9.01 18.48 -12.04
N ALA A 151 -9.49 18.46 -13.28
CA ALA A 151 -10.51 17.53 -13.75
C ALA A 151 -9.98 16.08 -13.75
N GLU A 152 -8.74 15.88 -14.20
CA GLU A 152 -8.05 14.60 -14.14
C GLU A 152 -7.88 14.13 -12.69
N ALA A 153 -7.39 15.00 -11.80
CA ALA A 153 -7.19 14.67 -10.38
C ALA A 153 -8.48 14.28 -9.66
N ILE A 154 -9.57 15.03 -9.87
CA ILE A 154 -10.89 14.72 -9.28
C ILE A 154 -11.45 13.42 -9.87
N THR A 155 -11.31 13.22 -11.18
CA THR A 155 -11.85 12.02 -11.84
C THR A 155 -11.08 10.77 -11.45
N TRP A 156 -9.75 10.85 -11.35
CA TRP A 156 -8.90 9.79 -10.80
C TRP A 156 -9.35 9.40 -9.40
N ALA A 157 -9.51 10.38 -8.50
CA ALA A 157 -9.93 10.13 -7.12
C ALA A 157 -11.33 9.50 -7.06
N GLY A 158 -12.27 10.03 -7.84
CA GLY A 158 -13.64 9.52 -7.93
C GLY A 158 -13.72 8.11 -8.50
N PHE A 159 -12.99 7.84 -9.58
CA PHE A 159 -12.92 6.51 -10.20
C PHE A 159 -12.41 5.48 -9.20
N ASN A 160 -11.25 5.74 -8.58
CA ASN A 160 -10.66 4.81 -7.64
C ASN A 160 -11.53 4.61 -6.38
N LEU A 161 -12.11 5.68 -5.85
CA LEU A 161 -13.04 5.61 -4.72
C LEU A 161 -14.23 4.70 -5.05
N VAL A 162 -14.87 4.91 -6.20
CA VAL A 162 -16.06 4.13 -6.58
C VAL A 162 -15.69 2.67 -6.82
N ILE A 163 -14.67 2.43 -7.64
CA ILE A 163 -14.33 1.11 -8.16
C ILE A 163 -13.66 0.23 -7.09
N TYR A 164 -12.75 0.76 -6.29
CA TYR A 164 -11.98 -0.06 -5.34
C TYR A 164 -12.49 0.05 -3.89
N ALA A 165 -13.24 1.08 -3.52
CA ALA A 165 -13.80 1.20 -2.18
C ALA A 165 -15.32 1.01 -2.16
N VAL A 166 -16.11 1.85 -2.82
CA VAL A 166 -17.57 1.88 -2.67
C VAL A 166 -18.22 0.59 -3.17
N VAL A 167 -17.97 0.19 -4.42
CA VAL A 167 -18.59 -1.01 -5.01
C VAL A 167 -18.21 -2.28 -4.22
N PRO A 168 -16.92 -2.55 -3.93
CA PRO A 168 -16.52 -3.69 -3.11
C PRO A 168 -17.13 -3.63 -1.71
N LEU A 169 -17.08 -2.48 -1.03
CA LEU A 169 -17.63 -2.34 0.31
C LEU A 169 -19.13 -2.64 0.34
N LEU A 170 -19.92 -2.08 -0.59
CA LEU A 170 -21.36 -2.33 -0.67
C LEU A 170 -21.66 -3.81 -0.93
N TYR A 171 -20.91 -4.46 -1.82
CA TYR A 171 -21.08 -5.89 -2.10
C TYR A 171 -20.77 -6.75 -0.87
N PHE A 172 -19.66 -6.49 -0.18
CA PHE A 172 -19.23 -7.30 0.96
C PHE A 172 -20.00 -6.97 2.25
N ARG A 173 -20.43 -5.72 2.47
CA ARG A 173 -21.21 -5.32 3.67
C ARG A 173 -22.59 -5.94 3.74
N ARG A 174 -23.18 -6.34 2.60
CA ARG A 174 -24.42 -7.10 2.54
C ARG A 174 -24.28 -8.54 3.07
N ARG A 175 -23.05 -9.06 3.15
CA ARG A 175 -22.76 -10.47 3.50
C ARG A 175 -21.97 -10.62 4.80
N TYR A 176 -21.18 -9.62 5.14
CA TYR A 176 -20.21 -9.66 6.24
C TYR A 176 -20.39 -8.46 7.15
N SER A 177 -20.30 -8.68 8.46
CA SER A 177 -20.34 -7.62 9.46
C SER A 177 -19.14 -6.67 9.33
N ALA A 178 -19.23 -5.48 9.94
CA ALA A 178 -18.11 -4.55 9.98
C ALA A 178 -16.87 -5.15 10.65
N GLU A 179 -17.05 -6.02 11.64
CA GLU A 179 -15.95 -6.74 12.28
C GLU A 179 -15.32 -7.77 11.36
N ALA A 180 -16.12 -8.56 10.64
CA ALA A 180 -15.64 -9.54 9.67
C ALA A 180 -14.84 -8.89 8.52
N LEU A 181 -15.08 -7.61 8.24
CA LEU A 181 -14.34 -6.81 7.26
C LEU A 181 -13.23 -5.95 7.90
N ASN A 182 -12.82 -6.20 9.14
CA ASN A 182 -11.78 -5.41 9.82
C ASN A 182 -12.07 -3.89 9.89
N LEU A 183 -13.33 -3.47 9.83
CA LEU A 183 -13.73 -2.04 9.88
C LEU A 183 -13.97 -1.55 11.30
N ARG A 184 -13.94 -2.46 12.29
CA ARG A 184 -14.18 -2.16 13.70
C ARG A 184 -12.97 -2.53 14.54
N SER A 185 -12.49 -1.56 15.33
CA SER A 185 -11.48 -1.80 16.35
C SER A 185 -12.03 -2.69 17.47
N GLY A 186 -11.29 -3.76 17.81
CA GLY A 186 -11.53 -4.57 19.01
C GLY A 186 -10.88 -4.00 20.28
N ASN A 187 -9.97 -3.03 20.15
CA ASN A 187 -9.31 -2.38 21.27
C ASN A 187 -8.84 -0.97 20.88
N ARG A 188 -9.75 0.02 21.03
CA ARG A 188 -9.51 1.40 20.59
C ARG A 188 -8.28 2.01 21.25
N ARG A 189 -8.07 1.79 22.55
CA ARG A 189 -6.91 2.34 23.28
C ARG A 189 -5.59 1.83 22.72
N ALA A 190 -5.49 0.52 22.46
CA ALA A 190 -4.28 -0.06 21.88
C ALA A 190 -4.07 0.37 20.42
N ASP A 191 -5.15 0.51 19.64
CA ASP A 191 -5.08 1.03 18.27
C ASP A 191 -4.60 2.49 18.26
N THR A 192 -5.17 3.36 19.11
CA THR A 192 -4.77 4.78 19.21
C THR A 192 -3.30 4.92 19.61
N LEU A 193 -2.81 4.12 20.57
CA LEU A 193 -1.39 4.13 20.94
C LEU A 193 -0.51 3.71 19.76
N LEU A 194 -0.86 2.63 19.06
CA LEU A 194 -0.07 2.17 17.91
C LEU A 194 -0.09 3.20 16.78
N ILE A 195 -1.25 3.81 16.50
CA ILE A 195 -1.39 4.88 15.51
C ILE A 195 -0.48 6.04 15.89
N GLY A 196 -0.55 6.55 17.11
CA GLY A 196 0.26 7.69 17.53
C GLY A 196 1.77 7.43 17.45
N VAL A 197 2.22 6.24 17.87
CA VAL A 197 3.64 5.87 17.81
C VAL A 197 4.14 5.75 16.37
N ILE A 198 3.43 5.01 15.51
CA ILE A 198 3.87 4.82 14.13
C ILE A 198 3.76 6.11 13.33
N LEU A 199 2.66 6.87 13.50
CA LEU A 199 2.50 8.16 12.84
C LEU A 199 3.60 9.14 13.22
N GLY A 200 3.94 9.22 14.51
CA GLY A 200 5.01 10.10 14.99
C GLY A 200 6.37 9.71 14.42
N VAL A 201 6.73 8.43 14.48
CA VAL A 201 8.03 7.94 13.96
C VAL A 201 8.10 8.11 12.45
N GLU A 202 7.09 7.69 11.70
CA GLU A 202 7.05 7.83 10.24
C GLU A 202 7.17 9.30 9.82
N SER A 203 6.40 10.19 10.45
CA SER A 203 6.44 11.62 10.10
C SER A 203 7.83 12.22 10.36
N LEU A 204 8.49 11.83 11.45
CA LEU A 204 9.85 12.29 11.76
C LEU A 204 10.87 11.77 10.74
N VAL A 205 10.79 10.50 10.35
CA VAL A 205 11.70 9.93 9.34
C VAL A 205 11.49 10.60 7.99
N GLN A 206 10.25 10.78 7.57
CA GLN A 206 9.90 11.43 6.30
C GLN A 206 10.39 12.88 6.26
N ILE A 207 10.17 13.66 7.32
CA ILE A 207 10.68 15.03 7.42
C ILE A 207 12.22 15.05 7.36
N ALA A 208 12.88 14.14 8.08
CA ALA A 208 14.34 14.10 8.13
C ALA A 208 15.00 13.57 6.85
N ALA A 209 14.31 12.71 6.09
CA ALA A 209 14.87 12.03 4.93
C ALA A 209 14.47 12.67 3.59
N LEU A 210 13.29 13.28 3.50
CA LEU A 210 12.75 13.80 2.24
C LEU A 210 12.79 15.33 2.11
N GLU A 211 13.09 16.07 3.18
CA GLU A 211 13.09 17.55 3.18
C GLU A 211 11.87 18.12 2.41
N PRO A 212 10.64 17.79 2.83
CA PRO A 212 9.48 17.94 1.96
C PRO A 212 9.23 19.41 1.62
N GLU A 213 9.05 19.68 0.33
CA GLU A 213 8.79 21.02 -0.24
C GLU A 213 7.50 21.69 0.29
N ILE A 214 6.69 20.98 1.07
CA ILE A 214 5.55 21.56 1.80
C ILE A 214 5.97 22.71 2.71
N PHE A 215 7.23 22.74 3.17
CA PHE A 215 7.76 23.82 4.00
C PHE A 215 8.11 25.09 3.20
N ASP A 216 8.18 25.01 1.87
CA ASP A 216 8.40 26.16 0.98
C ASP A 216 7.09 26.85 0.56
N LEU A 217 5.94 26.27 0.92
CA LEU A 217 4.62 26.80 0.62
C LEU A 217 4.22 27.94 1.55
N THR A 218 3.44 28.89 1.04
CA THR A 218 2.83 29.93 1.88
C THR A 218 1.80 29.34 2.85
N ALA A 219 1.51 30.03 3.95
CA ALA A 219 0.48 29.60 4.90
C ALA A 219 -0.89 29.35 4.24
N ARG A 220 -1.25 30.15 3.22
CA ARG A 220 -2.49 29.97 2.45
C ARG A 220 -2.47 28.70 1.61
N GLN A 221 -1.35 28.44 0.94
CA GLN A 221 -1.15 27.22 0.16
C GLN A 221 -1.21 25.97 1.04
N ILE A 222 -0.63 26.01 2.25
CA ILE A 222 -0.74 24.90 3.21
C ILE A 222 -2.19 24.73 3.68
N LEU A 223 -2.85 25.82 4.08
CA LEU A 223 -4.22 25.79 4.63
C LEU A 223 -5.25 25.23 3.65
N LEU A 224 -5.07 25.46 2.35
CA LEU A 224 -5.98 24.98 1.31
C LEU A 224 -5.48 23.70 0.64
N GLY A 225 -4.19 23.63 0.34
CA GLY A 225 -3.55 22.53 -0.38
C GLY A 225 -3.45 21.26 0.44
N ALA A 226 -3.09 21.33 1.72
CA ALA A 226 -2.94 20.11 2.53
C ALA A 226 -4.28 19.38 2.75
N PRO A 227 -5.41 20.05 3.11
CA PRO A 227 -6.70 19.39 3.20
C PRO A 227 -7.21 18.86 1.86
N LEU A 228 -6.98 19.58 0.76
CA LEU A 228 -7.34 19.13 -0.59
C LEU A 228 -6.57 17.85 -0.95
N THR A 229 -5.26 17.86 -0.75
CA THR A 229 -4.37 16.72 -0.99
C THR A 229 -4.82 15.53 -0.15
N PHE A 230 -4.98 15.72 1.16
CA PHE A 230 -5.48 14.67 2.04
C PHE A 230 -6.81 14.10 1.55
N THR A 231 -7.76 14.94 1.14
CA THR A 231 -9.08 14.50 0.67
C THR A 231 -8.98 13.68 -0.63
N LEU A 232 -8.23 14.18 -1.61
CA LEU A 232 -8.07 13.51 -2.90
C LEU A 232 -7.35 12.18 -2.77
N TYR A 233 -6.25 12.10 -2.01
CA TYR A 233 -5.56 10.83 -1.78
C TYR A 233 -6.31 9.90 -0.84
N LEU A 234 -7.06 10.43 0.13
CA LEU A 234 -7.94 9.62 0.96
C LEU A 234 -8.95 8.88 0.07
N ALA A 235 -9.57 9.60 -0.88
CA ALA A 235 -10.53 9.03 -1.83
C ALA A 235 -9.86 8.14 -2.89
N GLY A 236 -8.77 8.59 -3.50
CA GLY A 236 -8.16 7.98 -4.69
C GLY A 236 -7.15 6.86 -4.42
N ALA A 237 -6.58 6.80 -3.22
CA ALA A 237 -5.53 5.82 -2.90
C ALA A 237 -5.81 5.09 -1.57
N VAL A 238 -6.06 5.85 -0.50
CA VAL A 238 -6.06 5.31 0.87
C VAL A 238 -7.30 4.46 1.14
N LEU A 239 -8.52 4.98 0.90
CA LEU A 239 -9.75 4.21 1.06
C LEU A 239 -9.83 3.02 0.09
N PRO A 240 -9.46 3.16 -1.20
CA PRO A 240 -9.29 2.04 -2.13
C PRO A 240 -8.44 0.91 -1.56
N ALA A 241 -7.22 1.19 -1.10
CA ALA A 241 -6.35 0.18 -0.53
C ALA A 241 -6.92 -0.39 0.78
N MET A 242 -7.42 0.48 1.67
CA MET A 242 -8.02 0.14 2.96
C MET A 242 -9.14 -0.88 2.80
N VAL A 243 -10.09 -0.60 1.91
CA VAL A 243 -11.25 -1.45 1.69
C VAL A 243 -10.85 -2.70 0.92
N PHE A 244 -10.24 -2.51 -0.27
CA PHE A 244 -10.06 -3.60 -1.21
C PHE A 244 -9.08 -4.66 -0.66
N ILE A 245 -7.92 -4.21 -0.18
CA ILE A 245 -6.87 -5.09 0.27
C ILE A 245 -7.09 -5.45 1.74
N TYR A 246 -7.10 -4.44 2.62
CA TYR A 246 -6.91 -4.68 4.05
C TYR A 246 -8.20 -5.10 4.79
N ALA A 247 -9.35 -4.55 4.40
CA ALA A 247 -10.64 -4.95 4.94
C ALA A 247 -11.12 -6.28 4.37
N ILE A 248 -10.97 -6.48 3.05
CA ILE A 248 -11.56 -7.62 2.34
C ILE A 248 -10.55 -8.74 2.06
N LEU A 249 -9.46 -8.48 1.33
CA LEU A 249 -8.55 -9.55 0.88
C LEU A 249 -7.70 -10.14 2.00
N VAL A 250 -7.14 -9.34 2.91
CA VAL A 250 -6.24 -9.81 3.98
C VAL A 250 -6.80 -10.96 4.82
N PRO A 251 -8.03 -10.92 5.37
CA PRO A 251 -8.55 -12.07 6.13
C PRO A 251 -8.70 -13.33 5.26
N ARG A 252 -9.00 -13.17 3.96
CA ARG A 252 -9.11 -14.28 3.00
C ARG A 252 -7.74 -14.85 2.64
N PHE A 253 -6.74 -14.01 2.38
CA PHE A 253 -5.36 -14.43 2.21
C PHE A 253 -4.85 -15.19 3.43
N LEU A 254 -5.17 -14.73 4.64
CA LEU A 254 -4.77 -15.42 5.87
C LEU A 254 -5.41 -16.79 5.98
N LEU A 255 -6.71 -16.89 5.74
CA LEU A 255 -7.42 -18.18 5.74
C LEU A 255 -6.85 -19.14 4.66
N LEU A 256 -6.61 -18.66 3.46
CA LEU A 256 -6.17 -19.49 2.33
C LEU A 256 -4.72 -19.95 2.49
N THR A 257 -3.84 -19.07 2.97
CA THR A 257 -2.42 -19.39 3.15
C THR A 257 -2.11 -20.09 4.47
N GLY A 258 -2.93 -19.89 5.51
CA GLY A 258 -2.63 -20.32 6.88
C GLY A 258 -1.36 -19.70 7.45
N SER A 259 -0.86 -18.61 6.86
CA SER A 259 0.47 -18.07 7.15
C SER A 259 0.46 -16.54 7.12
N THR A 260 0.67 -15.93 8.29
CA THR A 260 0.83 -14.46 8.41
C THR A 260 1.91 -13.92 7.48
N ALA A 261 3.06 -14.58 7.38
CA ALA A 261 4.14 -14.13 6.50
C ALA A 261 3.73 -14.15 5.01
N ALA A 262 3.04 -15.22 4.57
CA ALA A 262 2.56 -15.29 3.19
C ALA A 262 1.46 -14.25 2.93
N THR A 263 0.59 -14.01 3.91
CA THR A 263 -0.45 -12.97 3.85
C THR A 263 0.14 -11.57 3.71
N VAL A 264 1.18 -11.25 4.49
CA VAL A 264 1.89 -9.97 4.42
C VAL A 264 2.52 -9.77 3.03
N ILE A 265 3.18 -10.80 2.50
CA ILE A 265 3.77 -10.77 1.16
C ILE A 265 2.69 -10.59 0.09
N LEU A 266 1.57 -11.33 0.15
CA LEU A 266 0.47 -11.18 -0.81
C LEU A 266 -0.19 -9.80 -0.74
N GLY A 267 -0.34 -9.24 0.47
CA GLY A 267 -0.84 -7.88 0.64
C GLY A 267 0.11 -6.84 0.02
N GLY A 268 1.42 -7.00 0.20
CA GLY A 268 2.45 -6.20 -0.47
C GLY A 268 2.38 -6.29 -1.99
N LEU A 269 2.34 -7.50 -2.55
CA LEU A 269 2.26 -7.71 -4.00
C LEU A 269 0.96 -7.18 -4.61
N THR A 270 -0.18 -7.37 -3.92
CA THR A 270 -1.47 -6.86 -4.39
C THR A 270 -1.47 -5.33 -4.39
N TYR A 271 -0.88 -4.72 -3.35
CA TYR A 271 -0.71 -3.27 -3.29
C TYR A 271 0.16 -2.76 -4.44
N THR A 272 1.33 -3.36 -4.68
CA THR A 272 2.18 -3.06 -5.84
C THR A 272 1.45 -3.20 -7.17
N ALA A 273 0.65 -4.26 -7.35
CA ALA A 273 -0.06 -4.48 -8.61
C ALA A 273 -1.08 -3.38 -8.93
N LEU A 274 -1.70 -2.76 -7.91
CA LEU A 274 -2.61 -1.63 -8.12
C LEU A 274 -1.90 -0.35 -8.59
N HIS A 275 -0.57 -0.29 -8.46
CA HIS A 275 0.27 0.80 -8.95
C HIS A 275 0.80 0.58 -10.37
N VAL A 276 0.39 -0.49 -11.08
CA VAL A 276 0.96 -0.81 -12.41
C VAL A 276 0.83 0.31 -13.44
N TRP A 277 -0.12 1.23 -13.23
CA TRP A 277 -0.40 2.39 -14.06
C TRP A 277 0.06 3.72 -13.46
N ASP A 278 0.93 3.69 -12.46
CA ASP A 278 1.57 4.93 -12.01
C ASP A 278 2.29 5.59 -13.20
N ALA A 279 2.09 6.90 -13.36
CA ALA A 279 2.33 7.62 -14.63
C ALA A 279 3.78 7.55 -15.14
N TRP A 280 4.75 7.30 -14.26
CA TRP A 280 6.16 7.18 -14.62
C TRP A 280 6.51 5.81 -15.23
N THR A 281 5.59 4.83 -15.22
CA THR A 281 5.83 3.50 -15.79
C THR A 281 5.83 3.54 -17.31
N ILE A 282 6.77 2.81 -17.94
CA ILE A 282 6.99 2.82 -19.38
C ILE A 282 7.06 1.37 -19.89
N PHE A 283 6.23 1.05 -20.87
CA PHE A 283 6.06 -0.31 -21.42
C PHE A 283 6.30 -0.39 -22.94
N ASP A 284 7.10 0.51 -23.49
CA ASP A 284 7.41 0.62 -24.92
C ASP A 284 8.47 -0.38 -25.43
N SER A 285 9.24 -0.98 -24.52
CA SER A 285 10.28 -1.95 -24.82
C SER A 285 10.40 -2.98 -23.68
N PRO A 286 10.96 -4.18 -23.94
CA PRO A 286 11.16 -5.18 -22.89
C PRO A 286 12.01 -4.69 -21.71
N GLY A 287 13.05 -3.87 -21.97
CA GLY A 287 13.91 -3.30 -20.94
C GLY A 287 13.18 -2.30 -20.05
N ASN A 288 12.45 -1.36 -20.65
CA ASN A 288 11.66 -0.37 -19.91
C ASN A 288 10.51 -1.04 -19.13
N ALA A 289 9.85 -2.04 -19.72
CA ALA A 289 8.83 -2.81 -19.04
C ALA A 289 9.40 -3.57 -17.83
N ALA A 290 10.58 -4.20 -17.98
CA ALA A 290 11.26 -4.88 -16.88
C ALA A 290 11.64 -3.92 -15.76
N LEU A 291 12.23 -2.76 -16.09
CA LEU A 291 12.56 -1.73 -15.11
C LEU A 291 11.30 -1.19 -14.42
N SER A 292 10.21 -0.94 -15.16
CA SER A 292 8.94 -0.48 -14.59
C SER A 292 8.41 -1.47 -13.55
N VAL A 293 8.35 -2.76 -13.89
CA VAL A 293 7.91 -3.80 -12.94
C VAL A 293 8.84 -3.87 -11.72
N VAL A 294 10.15 -3.81 -11.92
CA VAL A 294 11.14 -3.83 -10.84
C VAL A 294 10.94 -2.64 -9.90
N PHE A 295 10.82 -1.43 -10.42
CA PHE A 295 10.67 -0.24 -9.59
C PHE A 295 9.29 -0.15 -8.95
N LEU A 296 8.23 -0.70 -9.54
CA LEU A 296 6.95 -0.87 -8.85
C LEU A 296 7.10 -1.75 -7.60
N ILE A 297 7.84 -2.86 -7.71
CA ILE A 297 8.14 -3.74 -6.57
C ILE A 297 8.99 -3.01 -5.54
N LEU A 298 10.09 -2.38 -5.97
CA LEU A 298 11.02 -1.70 -5.07
C LEU A 298 10.36 -0.54 -4.32
N THR A 299 9.42 0.18 -4.96
CA THR A 299 8.75 1.32 -4.33
C THR A 299 7.55 0.91 -3.47
N TYR A 300 6.71 -0.02 -3.93
CA TYR A 300 5.39 -0.22 -3.30
C TYR A 300 5.25 -1.51 -2.48
N PHE A 301 6.13 -2.50 -2.68
CA PHE A 301 6.00 -3.80 -2.01
C PHE A 301 6.13 -3.67 -0.48
N ALA A 302 7.15 -2.97 -0.01
CA ALA A 302 7.42 -2.81 1.42
C ALA A 302 6.32 -1.99 2.13
N PRO A 303 5.90 -0.80 1.63
CA PRO A 303 4.73 -0.09 2.17
C PRO A 303 3.46 -0.96 2.24
N GLY A 304 3.18 -1.73 1.17
CA GLY A 304 2.02 -2.64 1.14
C GLY A 304 2.10 -3.77 2.16
N MET A 305 3.29 -4.32 2.40
CA MET A 305 3.55 -5.29 3.47
C MET A 305 3.27 -4.67 4.84
N PHE A 306 3.76 -3.46 5.10
CA PHE A 306 3.62 -2.82 6.41
C PHE A 306 2.16 -2.55 6.78
N LYS A 307 1.38 -2.04 5.83
CA LYS A 307 -0.08 -1.89 5.99
C LYS A 307 -0.77 -3.22 6.32
N THR A 308 -0.30 -4.32 5.71
CA THR A 308 -0.80 -5.67 6.02
C THR A 308 -0.42 -6.10 7.44
N VAL A 309 0.81 -5.83 7.89
CA VAL A 309 1.25 -6.09 9.26
C VAL A 309 0.35 -5.36 10.27
N LEU A 310 0.12 -4.06 10.08
CA LEU A 310 -0.75 -3.28 10.95
C LEU A 310 -2.15 -3.89 11.02
N THR A 311 -2.70 -4.29 9.88
CA THR A 311 -4.03 -4.91 9.80
C THR A 311 -4.08 -6.26 10.52
N VAL A 312 -3.12 -7.16 10.28
CA VAL A 312 -3.10 -8.49 10.93
C VAL A 312 -2.85 -8.37 12.44
N ARG A 313 -2.03 -7.42 12.88
CA ARG A 313 -1.75 -7.21 14.31
C ARG A 313 -2.94 -6.60 15.06
N THR A 314 -3.77 -5.82 14.39
CA THR A 314 -4.85 -5.07 15.06
C THR A 314 -6.25 -5.61 14.78
N GLY A 315 -6.45 -6.33 13.67
CA GLY A 315 -7.78 -6.67 13.17
C GLY A 315 -8.57 -5.43 12.76
N ASN A 316 -7.90 -4.33 12.46
CA ASN A 316 -8.53 -3.05 12.13
C ASN A 316 -7.80 -2.41 10.95
N ALA A 317 -8.44 -2.43 9.79
CA ALA A 317 -7.89 -1.84 8.57
C ALA A 317 -7.79 -0.31 8.67
N TRP A 318 -8.50 0.38 9.59
CA TRP A 318 -8.29 1.81 9.80
C TRP A 318 -6.92 2.16 10.38
N VAL A 319 -6.24 1.21 11.03
CA VAL A 319 -4.97 1.50 11.70
C VAL A 319 -3.90 1.94 10.70
N HIS A 320 -3.79 1.32 9.52
CA HIS A 320 -2.79 1.77 8.55
C HIS A 320 -3.14 3.12 7.92
N VAL A 321 -4.42 3.45 7.76
CA VAL A 321 -4.87 4.77 7.29
C VAL A 321 -4.29 5.85 8.18
N TRP A 322 -4.52 5.74 9.49
CA TRP A 322 -4.11 6.78 10.43
C TRP A 322 -2.64 6.71 10.84
N ALA A 323 -2.09 5.51 10.96
CA ALA A 323 -0.71 5.31 11.41
C ALA A 323 0.32 5.63 10.34
N TYR A 324 -0.01 5.39 9.06
CA TYR A 324 0.98 5.36 7.99
C TYR A 324 0.59 6.17 6.76
N HIS A 325 -0.70 6.53 6.58
CA HIS A 325 -1.20 7.20 5.35
C HIS A 325 -1.80 8.59 5.56
N ALA A 326 -2.04 9.01 6.82
CA ALA A 326 -2.73 10.27 7.10
C ALA A 326 -1.86 11.50 6.79
N PHE A 327 -0.56 11.40 7.04
CA PHE A 327 0.41 12.46 6.77
C PHE A 327 1.40 12.06 5.67
N ALA A 328 2.06 10.91 5.82
CA ALA A 328 3.01 10.39 4.84
C ALA A 328 2.37 9.38 3.88
N PRO A 329 2.91 9.17 2.67
CA PRO A 329 3.76 10.14 1.99
C PRO A 329 2.93 11.34 1.50
N HIS A 330 1.64 11.15 1.19
CA HIS A 330 0.87 12.06 0.34
C HIS A 330 0.68 13.47 0.87
N THR A 331 0.13 13.63 2.09
CA THR A 331 -0.15 14.97 2.61
C THR A 331 1.14 15.78 2.76
N LEU A 332 2.26 15.16 3.13
CA LEU A 332 3.55 15.84 3.27
C LEU A 332 4.25 16.07 1.94
N ALA A 333 4.38 15.05 1.09
CA ALA A 333 5.18 15.10 -0.13
C ALA A 333 4.41 15.64 -1.35
N ASP A 334 3.11 15.37 -1.46
CA ASP A 334 2.33 15.68 -2.66
C ASP A 334 1.54 17.00 -2.55
N THR A 335 1.50 17.65 -1.38
CA THR A 335 0.80 18.94 -1.24
C THR A 335 1.31 20.02 -2.20
N PRO A 336 2.62 20.21 -2.40
CA PRO A 336 3.14 21.15 -3.42
C PRO A 336 2.63 20.86 -4.82
N HIS A 337 2.60 19.57 -5.22
CA HIS A 337 2.07 19.14 -6.50
C HIS A 337 0.59 19.52 -6.65
N LEU A 338 -0.23 19.27 -5.63
CA LEU A 338 -1.66 19.58 -5.67
C LEU A 338 -1.94 21.09 -5.63
N VAL A 339 -1.12 21.86 -4.93
CA VAL A 339 -1.14 23.33 -4.97
C VAL A 339 -0.91 23.83 -6.40
N HIS A 340 0.03 23.22 -7.13
CA HIS A 340 0.30 23.54 -8.53
C HIS A 340 -0.87 23.13 -9.45
N VAL A 341 -1.35 21.88 -9.34
CA VAL A 341 -2.47 21.35 -10.14
C VAL A 341 -3.72 22.22 -10.01
N PHE A 342 -4.04 22.68 -8.80
CA PHE A 342 -5.24 23.48 -8.52
C PHE A 342 -5.01 24.99 -8.54
N HIS A 343 -3.80 25.43 -8.93
CA HIS A 343 -3.43 26.84 -9.01
C HIS A 343 -3.71 27.64 -7.72
N ILE A 344 -3.42 27.04 -6.57
CA ILE A 344 -3.60 27.67 -5.27
C ILE A 344 -2.46 28.70 -5.07
N ARG A 345 -2.81 29.98 -5.11
CA ARG A 345 -1.88 31.10 -4.92
C ARG A 345 -1.66 31.46 -3.46
#